data_AF-A0A6B3CKF2-F1
#
_entry.id   AF-A0A6B3CKF2-F1
#
_cell.length_a   1.000
_cell.length_b   1.000
_cell.length_c   1.000
_cell.angle_alpha   90.00
_cell.angle_beta   90.00
_cell.angle_gamma   90.00
#
_symmetry.space_group_name_H-M   'P 1'
#
loop_
_entity.id
_entity.type
_entity.pdbx_description
1 polymer ?
#
loop_
_entity_poly.entity_id
_entity_poly.type
_entity_poly.pdbx_seq_one_letter_code
_entity_poly.pdbx_strand_id
1 'polypeptide(L)' 'MLERVSDADLRANQRAEELAEQHRAGAHPTAHVHYDLPGQAFTVVAPQGGASA' A
#
# COMPACT_ATOMS: atom_id res chain seq x y z
N MET A 1 -5.46 6.64 -2.45
CA MET A 1 -5.37 5.41 -1.64
C MET A 1 -5.84 4.27 -2.50
N LEU A 2 -5.06 3.17 -2.57
CA LEU A 2 -5.39 2.01 -3.41
C LEU A 2 -6.15 0.97 -2.59
N GLU A 3 -5.57 0.54 -1.46
CA GLU A 3 -6.13 -0.52 -0.63
C GLU A 3 -5.86 -0.29 0.87
N ARG A 4 -6.65 -0.95 1.72
CA ARG A 4 -6.55 -0.92 3.19
C ARG A 4 -6.50 -2.34 3.74
N VAL A 5 -5.57 -2.61 4.64
CA VAL A 5 -5.44 -3.87 5.39
C VAL A 5 -5.51 -3.56 6.88
N SER A 6 -6.49 -4.12 7.59
CA SER A 6 -6.63 -3.95 9.04
C SER A 6 -5.46 -4.62 9.77
N ASP A 7 -4.90 -3.94 10.78
CA ASP A 7 -3.84 -4.45 11.66
C ASP A 7 -4.29 -5.59 12.59
N ALA A 8 -5.60 -5.89 12.63
CA ALA A 8 -6.14 -7.01 13.41
C ALA A 8 -5.60 -8.39 12.97
N ASP A 9 -5.04 -8.49 11.76
CA ASP A 9 -4.35 -9.68 11.27
C ASP A 9 -2.83 -9.55 11.52
N LEU A 10 -2.22 -10.55 12.15
CA LEU A 10 -0.78 -10.58 12.41
C LEU A 10 0.08 -10.54 11.12
N ARG A 11 -0.51 -10.86 9.97
CA ARG A 11 0.12 -10.80 8.65
C ARG A 11 -0.27 -9.55 7.85
N ALA A 12 -0.95 -8.59 8.46
CA ALA A 12 -1.44 -7.39 7.78
C ALA A 12 -0.31 -6.62 7.07
N ASN A 13 0.85 -6.48 7.71
CA ASN A 13 2.01 -5.84 7.10
C ASN A 13 2.51 -6.59 5.86
N GLN A 14 2.72 -7.92 5.98
CA GLN A 14 3.18 -8.75 4.86
C GLN A 14 2.21 -8.69 3.69
N ARG A 15 0.91 -8.81 3.97
CA ARG A 15 -0.13 -8.72 2.95
C ARG A 15 -0.17 -7.35 2.27
N ALA A 16 -0.02 -6.26 3.03
CA ALA A 16 0.03 -4.92 2.47
C ALA A 16 1.24 -4.73 1.55
N GLU A 17 2.40 -5.30 1.91
CA GLU A 17 3.60 -5.29 1.07
C GLU A 17 3.41 -6.08 -0.22
N GLU A 18 2.82 -7.28 -0.16
CA GLU A 18 2.49 -8.09 -1.36
C GLU A 18 1.54 -7.35 -2.30
N LEU A 19 0.54 -6.63 -1.74
CA LEU A 19 -0.35 -5.79 -2.54
C LEU A 19 0.40 -4.61 -3.16
N ALA A 20 1.27 -3.95 -2.41
CA ALA A 20 2.10 -2.86 -2.94
C ALA A 20 3.02 -3.35 -4.07
N GLU A 21 3.59 -4.56 -3.97
CA GLU A 21 4.39 -5.18 -5.04
C GLU A 21 3.56 -5.44 -6.31
N GLN A 22 2.34 -5.96 -6.17
CA GLN A 22 1.44 -6.16 -7.30
C GLN A 22 1.08 -4.84 -8.00
N HIS A 23 0.83 -3.79 -7.23
CA HIS A 23 0.59 -2.44 -7.77
C HIS A 23 1.82 -1.86 -8.46
N ARG A 24 3.03 -2.08 -7.90
CA ARG A 24 4.30 -1.67 -8.50
C ARG A 24 4.58 -2.37 -9.82
N ALA A 25 4.23 -3.65 -9.93
CA ALA A 25 4.34 -4.41 -11.18
C ALA A 25 3.29 -4.01 -12.23
N GLY A 26 2.22 -3.31 -11.81
CA GLY A 26 1.14 -2.85 -12.67
C GLY A 26 1.19 -1.36 -12.98
N ALA A 27 0.08 -0.66 -12.73
CA ALA A 27 -0.12 0.74 -13.10
C ALA A 27 0.50 1.76 -12.12
N HIS A 28 1.03 1.31 -10.99
CA HIS A 28 1.45 2.16 -9.88
C HIS A 28 2.87 1.84 -9.42
N PRO A 29 3.91 2.14 -10.22
CA PRO A 29 5.30 1.79 -9.93
C PRO A 29 5.85 2.40 -8.63
N THR A 30 5.20 3.44 -8.11
CA THR A 30 5.55 4.13 -6.86
C THR A 30 4.66 3.74 -5.68
N ALA A 31 3.89 2.65 -5.79
CA ALA A 31 3.06 2.17 -4.69
C ALA A 31 3.92 1.73 -3.50
N HIS A 32 3.53 2.16 -2.30
CA HIS A 32 4.18 1.82 -1.04
C HIS A 32 3.15 1.68 0.08
N VAL A 33 3.56 1.04 1.17
CA VAL A 33 2.74 0.85 2.36
C VAL A 33 2.96 2.00 3.34
N HIS A 34 1.87 2.51 3.89
CA HIS A 34 1.84 3.49 4.98
C HIS A 34 0.99 2.95 6.12
N TYR A 35 1.51 2.98 7.34
CA TYR A 35 0.73 2.59 8.52
C TYR A 35 -0.03 3.79 9.09
N ASP A 36 -1.36 3.72 9.00
CA ASP A 36 -2.29 4.71 9.56
C ASP A 36 -2.52 4.40 11.05
N LEU A 37 -1.80 5.10 11.92
CA LEU A 37 -1.92 4.96 13.38
C LEU A 37 -3.36 5.18 13.90
N PRO A 38 -4.09 6.24 13.48
CA PRO A 38 -5.44 6.50 14.01
C PRO A 38 -6.44 5.40 13.65
N GLY A 39 -6.31 4.84 12.44
CA GLY A 39 -7.19 3.80 11.92
C GLY A 39 -6.66 2.38 12.06
N GLN A 40 -5.51 2.19 12.72
CA GLN A 40 -4.87 0.89 12.98
C GLN A 40 -4.87 -0.01 11.74
N ALA A 41 -4.32 0.51 10.64
CA ALA A 41 -4.34 -0.18 9.36
C ALA A 41 -3.12 0.13 8.51
N PHE A 42 -2.66 -0.86 7.78
CA PHE A 42 -1.73 -0.67 6.68
C PHE A 42 -2.51 -0.20 5.44
N THR A 43 -2.02 0.84 4.80
CA THR A 43 -2.65 1.44 3.62
C THR A 43 -1.67 1.40 2.46
N VAL A 44 -2.09 0.83 1.34
CA VAL A 44 -1.31 0.86 0.10
C VAL A 44 -1.66 2.17 -0.60
N VAL A 45 -0.65 3.00 -0.82
CA VAL A 45 -0.80 4.32 -1.44
C VAL A 45 0.13 4.42 -2.63
N ALA A 46 -0.37 5.00 -3.71
CA ALA A 46 0.44 5.42 -4.84
C ALA A 46 0.24 6.93 -5.04
N PRO A 47 1.30 7.75 -4.99
CA PRO A 47 1.20 9.15 -5.35
C PRO A 47 0.82 9.27 -6.82
N GLN A 48 -0.09 10.19 -7.13
CA GLN A 48 -0.64 10.40 -8.49
C GLN A 48 0.37 11.07 -9.46
N GLY A 49 1.67 10.98 -9.19
CA GLY A 49 2.70 11.81 -9.83
C GLY A 49 4.00 11.07 -10.17
N GLY A 50 3.94 9.76 -10.40
CA GLY A 50 5.09 8.95 -10.83
C GLY A 50 5.16 8.69 -12.34
N ALA A 51 4.35 9.37 -13.16
CA ALA A 51 4.48 9.37 -14.61
C ALA A 51 5.04 10.73 -15.04
N SER A 52 6.36 10.92 -14.88
CA SER A 52 7.09 12.03 -15.51
C SER A 52 8.59 11.71 -15.51
N ALA A 53 9.02 10.97 -16.54
CA ALA A 53 10.23 11.23 -17.33
C ALA A 53 10.39 10.11 -18.37
#